data_AF-A0A2A9P0R4-F1
#
_entry.id   AF-A0A2A9P0R4-F1
#
_cell.length_a   1.000
_cell.length_b   1.000
_cell.length_c   1.000
_cell.angle_alpha   90.00
_cell.angle_beta   90.00
_cell.angle_gamma   90.00
#
_symmetry.space_group_name_H-M   'P 1'
#
loop_
_entity.id
_entity.type
_entity.pdbx_description
1 polymer ?
#
loop_
_entity_poly.entity_id
_entity_poly.type
_entity_poly.pdbx_seq_one_letter_code
_entity_poly.pdbx_strand_id
1 'polypeptide(L)'
;MSPKFHPAFLFCGLLAAVSVSAKTFNVAVGDNNGLVFNPTSITGAVAGDQVVFTFMSKNHSATQSTFDNPCAPGGDGLNSGFQAVPQNSTQAFQWKITLDATSASKPLWFYCAQTVPVNHCHTGMVFAVNPTPDKSFDAFKVRVKTLVSFD
;
A
#
# COMPACT_ATOMS: atom_id res chain seq x y z
N MET A 1 -49.26 49.04 17.45
CA MET A 1 -47.96 48.77 16.78
C MET A 1 -47.03 48.20 17.84
N SER A 2 -46.86 46.88 17.87
CA SER A 2 -46.07 46.18 18.89
C SER A 2 -44.77 45.69 18.25
N PRO A 3 -43.58 45.90 18.85
CA PRO A 3 -42.34 45.43 18.26
C PRO A 3 -42.19 43.93 18.51
N LYS A 4 -41.92 43.16 17.46
CA LYS A 4 -41.56 41.74 17.57
C LYS A 4 -40.07 41.65 17.89
N PHE A 5 -39.73 41.26 19.12
CA PHE A 5 -38.39 40.85 19.49
C PHE A 5 -38.12 39.42 18.98
N HIS A 6 -37.08 39.25 18.17
CA HIS A 6 -36.57 37.94 17.78
C HIS A 6 -35.31 37.64 18.62
N PRO A 7 -35.21 36.48 19.30
CA PRO A 7 -34.01 36.12 20.02
C PRO A 7 -32.92 35.65 19.04
N ALA A 8 -31.76 36.29 19.10
CA ALA A 8 -30.57 35.84 18.40
C ALA A 8 -30.01 34.61 19.11
N PHE A 9 -30.18 33.44 18.51
CA PHE A 9 -29.48 32.23 18.94
C PHE A 9 -28.02 32.30 18.47
N LEU A 10 -27.12 32.71 19.37
CA LEU A 10 -25.68 32.49 19.21
C LEU A 10 -25.39 31.00 19.43
N PHE A 11 -25.30 30.24 18.34
CA PHE A 11 -24.69 28.91 18.36
C PHE A 11 -23.16 29.08 18.35
N CYS A 12 -22.55 29.09 19.54
CA CYS A 12 -21.11 28.92 19.67
C CYS A 12 -20.77 27.46 19.37
N GLY A 13 -20.40 27.17 18.12
CA GLY A 13 -19.98 25.83 17.68
C GLY A 13 -18.64 25.48 18.29
N LEU A 14 -18.63 24.56 19.26
CA LEU A 14 -17.42 23.95 19.77
C LEU A 14 -16.81 23.06 18.67
N LEU A 15 -15.76 23.53 18.01
CA LEU A 15 -14.93 22.72 17.11
C LEU A 15 -14.22 21.65 17.94
N ALA A 16 -14.78 20.44 18.00
CA ALA A 16 -14.07 19.29 18.52
C ALA A 16 -12.87 19.01 17.60
N ALA A 17 -11.66 19.21 18.11
CA ALA A 17 -10.45 18.81 17.43
C ALA A 17 -10.39 17.28 17.39
N VAL A 18 -10.77 16.67 16.27
CA VAL A 18 -10.54 15.25 16.02
C VAL A 18 -9.05 15.04 15.83
N SER A 19 -8.39 14.49 16.85
CA SER A 19 -7.02 14.01 16.72
C SER A 19 -7.02 12.77 15.82
N VAL A 20 -6.70 12.96 14.54
CA VAL A 20 -6.42 11.83 13.63
C VAL A 20 -5.06 11.26 14.03
N SER A 21 -5.06 10.09 14.68
CA SER A 21 -3.84 9.34 14.94
C SER A 21 -3.45 8.58 13.68
N ALA A 22 -2.33 8.94 13.06
CA ALA A 22 -1.80 8.22 11.89
C ALA A 22 -1.33 6.81 12.29
N LYS A 23 -1.89 5.79 11.66
CA LYS A 23 -1.50 4.40 11.86
C LYS A 23 -0.31 4.03 10.98
N THR A 24 0.56 3.18 11.50
CA THR A 24 1.64 2.54 10.73
C THR A 24 1.27 1.11 10.39
N PHE A 25 1.34 0.76 9.11
CA PHE A 25 1.22 -0.59 8.60
C PHE A 25 2.61 -1.10 8.21
N ASN A 26 3.11 -2.11 8.91
CA ASN A 26 4.41 -2.71 8.62
C ASN A 26 4.25 -3.86 7.63
N VAL A 27 5.08 -3.86 6.59
CA VAL A 27 5.13 -4.89 5.56
C VAL A 27 6.58 -5.40 5.47
N ALA A 28 6.82 -6.65 5.84
CA ALA A 28 8.09 -7.31 5.62
C ALA A 28 8.20 -7.72 4.15
N VAL A 29 9.32 -7.36 3.51
CA VAL A 29 9.62 -7.70 2.11
C VAL A 29 10.75 -8.72 2.09
N GLY A 30 10.52 -9.85 1.44
CA GLY A 30 11.45 -10.98 1.50
C GLY A 30 11.41 -11.70 2.85
N ASP A 31 10.25 -11.74 3.49
CA ASP A 31 10.08 -12.38 4.80
C ASP A 31 10.46 -13.87 4.75
N ASN A 32 11.10 -14.37 5.81
CA ASN A 32 11.61 -15.75 5.89
C ASN A 32 12.42 -16.20 4.66
N ASN A 33 13.20 -15.30 4.05
CA ASN A 33 13.96 -15.58 2.83
C ASN A 33 13.10 -15.94 1.60
N GLY A 34 11.80 -15.62 1.63
CA GLY A 34 10.81 -15.93 0.61
C GLY A 34 10.67 -14.85 -0.48
N LEU A 35 9.91 -15.16 -1.52
CA LEU A 35 9.50 -14.19 -2.55
C LEU A 35 8.12 -13.61 -2.18
N VAL A 36 8.06 -12.89 -1.06
CA VAL A 36 6.78 -12.53 -0.42
C VAL A 36 6.81 -11.15 0.21
N PHE A 37 5.65 -10.48 0.18
CA PHE A 37 5.29 -9.38 1.07
C PHE A 37 4.46 -9.95 2.22
N ASN A 38 4.81 -9.64 3.46
CA ASN A 38 4.09 -10.11 4.64
C ASN A 38 3.67 -8.93 5.54
N PRO A 39 2.37 -8.65 5.71
CA PRO A 39 1.24 -9.33 5.06
C PRO A 39 1.20 -9.06 3.55
N THR A 40 0.51 -9.91 2.80
CA THR A 40 0.34 -9.74 1.34
C THR A 40 -0.66 -8.62 1.00
N SER A 41 -1.46 -8.20 1.96
CA SER A 41 -2.34 -7.04 1.82
C SER A 41 -2.64 -6.41 3.16
N ILE A 42 -2.96 -5.11 3.14
CA ILE A 42 -3.50 -4.38 4.30
C ILE A 42 -4.86 -3.79 3.95
N THR A 43 -5.71 -3.63 4.96
CA THR A 43 -7.07 -3.08 4.79
C THR A 43 -7.34 -2.00 5.84
N GLY A 44 -8.22 -1.06 5.49
CA GLY A 44 -8.64 0.02 6.39
C GLY A 44 -7.56 1.08 6.62
N ALA A 45 -6.59 1.21 5.71
CA ALA A 45 -5.64 2.31 5.74
C ALA A 45 -6.33 3.61 5.25
N VAL A 46 -6.12 4.73 5.94
CA VAL A 46 -6.75 6.02 5.63
C VAL A 46 -5.70 7.09 5.35
N ALA A 47 -6.14 8.26 4.88
CA ALA A 47 -5.24 9.39 4.65
C ALA A 47 -4.53 9.79 5.95
N GLY A 48 -3.22 10.01 5.87
CA GLY A 48 -2.31 10.25 6.99
C GLY A 48 -1.58 9.00 7.47
N ASP A 49 -2.10 7.79 7.20
CA ASP A 49 -1.43 6.55 7.58
C ASP A 49 -0.15 6.31 6.77
N GLN A 50 0.76 5.52 7.34
CA GLN A 50 2.01 5.12 6.68
C GLN A 50 2.01 3.63 6.38
N VAL A 51 2.51 3.26 5.21
CA VAL A 51 2.90 1.88 4.88
C VAL A 51 4.43 1.81 4.86
N VAL A 52 4.99 0.98 5.73
CA VAL A 52 6.43 0.83 5.93
C VAL A 52 6.86 -0.53 5.40
N PHE A 53 7.54 -0.53 4.28
CA PHE A 53 8.16 -1.70 3.67
C PHE A 53 9.54 -1.91 4.30
N THR A 54 9.69 -2.96 5.10
CA THR A 54 10.96 -3.36 5.71
C THR A 54 11.54 -4.52 4.92
N PHE A 55 12.68 -4.30 4.25
CA PHE A 55 13.35 -5.31 3.43
C PHE A 55 14.24 -6.18 4.30
N MET A 56 13.99 -7.49 4.28
CA MET A 56 14.53 -8.44 5.26
C MET A 56 15.63 -9.35 4.70
N SER A 57 15.61 -9.63 3.39
CA SER A 57 16.55 -10.53 2.74
C SER A 57 16.55 -10.35 1.22
N LYS A 58 17.52 -10.96 0.53
CA LYS A 58 17.65 -10.99 -0.94
C LYS A 58 17.56 -9.60 -1.56
N ASN A 59 17.30 -9.52 -2.87
CA ASN A 59 17.12 -8.26 -3.57
C ASN A 59 15.67 -8.12 -4.03
N HIS A 60 14.93 -7.22 -3.40
CA HIS A 60 13.52 -6.98 -3.68
C HIS A 60 13.24 -5.50 -3.96
N SER A 61 12.06 -5.23 -4.50
CA SER A 61 11.50 -3.87 -4.60
C SER A 61 10.04 -3.90 -4.18
N ALA A 62 9.51 -2.74 -3.83
CA ALA A 62 8.09 -2.45 -3.80
C ALA A 62 7.82 -1.39 -4.87
N THR A 63 7.30 -1.83 -6.01
CA THR A 63 7.03 -0.98 -7.18
C THR A 63 5.53 -0.97 -7.43
N GLN A 64 4.95 0.22 -7.55
CA GLN A 64 3.52 0.37 -7.79
C GLN A 64 3.18 -0.06 -9.22
N SER A 65 2.08 -0.79 -9.33
CA SER A 65 1.48 -1.28 -10.57
C SER A 65 0.02 -0.83 -10.62
N THR A 66 -0.73 -1.39 -11.57
CA THR A 66 -2.19 -1.28 -11.60
C THR A 66 -2.80 -2.66 -11.43
N PHE A 67 -4.08 -2.71 -11.05
CA PHE A 67 -4.81 -3.97 -10.94
C PHE A 67 -4.76 -4.79 -12.23
N ASP A 68 -4.86 -4.12 -13.39
CA ASP A 68 -4.94 -4.75 -14.71
C ASP A 68 -3.57 -5.04 -15.33
N ASN A 69 -2.51 -4.40 -14.83
CA ASN A 69 -1.13 -4.65 -15.27
C ASN A 69 -0.20 -4.86 -14.05
N PRO A 70 -0.30 -6.03 -13.38
CA PRO A 70 0.30 -6.25 -12.07
C PRO A 70 1.83 -6.28 -12.03
N CYS A 71 2.49 -6.54 -13.17
CA CYS A 71 3.94 -6.74 -13.24
C CYS A 71 4.69 -5.68 -14.05
N ALA A 72 4.09 -4.49 -14.18
CA ALA A 72 4.73 -3.33 -14.79
C ALA A 72 4.50 -2.08 -13.93
N PRO A 73 5.39 -1.06 -14.02
CA PRO A 73 5.20 0.20 -13.31
C PRO A 73 3.90 0.88 -13.73
N GLY A 74 3.21 1.49 -12.77
CA GLY A 74 1.96 2.22 -13.02
C GLY A 74 1.43 2.93 -11.78
N GLY A 75 0.16 3.32 -11.84
CA GLY A 75 -0.49 4.05 -10.74
C GLY A 75 0.11 5.45 -10.57
N ASP A 76 0.47 5.79 -9.32
CA ASP A 76 1.06 7.07 -8.95
C ASP A 76 2.62 7.04 -9.06
N GLY A 77 3.20 5.95 -9.58
CA GLY A 77 4.63 5.84 -9.83
C GLY A 77 5.50 5.57 -8.58
N LEU A 78 4.89 5.15 -7.48
CA LEU A 78 5.63 4.86 -6.23
C LEU A 78 6.60 3.69 -6.44
N ASN A 79 7.87 3.88 -6.10
CA ASN A 79 8.90 2.86 -6.30
C ASN A 79 9.99 2.98 -5.24
N SER A 80 10.25 1.90 -4.48
CA SER A 80 11.34 1.84 -3.51
C SER A 80 12.73 1.76 -4.15
N GLY A 81 12.81 1.42 -5.44
CA GLY A 81 14.02 0.87 -6.04
C GLY A 81 14.35 -0.52 -5.50
N PHE A 82 15.44 -1.12 -6.00
CA PHE A 82 15.95 -2.39 -5.51
C PHE A 82 16.69 -2.22 -4.18
N GLN A 83 16.30 -3.00 -3.19
CA GLN A 83 16.89 -3.02 -1.85
C GLN A 83 17.49 -4.42 -1.63
N ALA A 84 18.82 -4.51 -1.76
CA ALA A 84 19.56 -5.75 -1.57
C ALA A 84 19.99 -5.90 -0.10
N VAL A 85 19.48 -6.95 0.55
CA VAL A 85 19.71 -7.24 1.96
C VAL A 85 20.36 -8.63 2.10
N PRO A 86 21.63 -8.71 2.57
CA PRO A 86 22.28 -9.99 2.84
C PRO A 86 21.50 -10.83 3.86
N GLN A 87 21.56 -12.16 3.71
CA GLN A 87 20.97 -13.06 4.70
C GLN A 87 21.62 -12.83 6.09
N ASN A 88 20.80 -12.79 7.14
CA ASN A 88 21.21 -12.49 8.52
C ASN A 88 21.78 -11.07 8.75
N SER A 89 21.50 -10.13 7.83
CA SER A 89 21.79 -8.72 8.06
C SER A 89 21.05 -8.21 9.30
N THR A 90 21.77 -7.47 10.16
CA THR A 90 21.15 -6.70 11.25
C THR A 90 20.62 -5.35 10.77
N GLN A 91 20.96 -4.96 9.54
CA GLN A 91 20.47 -3.75 8.89
C GLN A 91 19.23 -4.10 8.06
N ALA A 92 18.12 -3.43 8.37
CA ALA A 92 16.89 -3.48 7.59
C ALA A 92 16.73 -2.17 6.83
N PHE A 93 16.59 -2.25 5.50
CA PHE A 93 16.22 -1.08 4.71
C PHE A 93 14.72 -0.85 4.85
N GLN A 94 14.33 0.39 5.10
CA GLN A 94 12.92 0.77 5.17
C GLN A 94 12.60 1.79 4.09
N TRP A 95 11.54 1.51 3.35
CA TRP A 95 10.90 2.49 2.48
C TRP A 95 9.49 2.76 3.00
N LYS A 96 9.11 4.03 3.06
CA LYS A 96 7.86 4.48 3.66
C LYS A 96 7.07 5.28 2.66
N ILE A 97 5.77 4.99 2.57
CA ILE A 97 4.82 5.83 1.87
C ILE A 97 3.79 6.36 2.87
N THR A 98 3.48 7.65 2.77
CA THR A 98 2.36 8.26 3.49
C THR A 98 1.18 8.34 2.56
N LEU A 99 0.02 7.84 2.99
CA LEU A 99 -1.19 7.89 2.20
C LEU A 99 -1.80 9.30 2.29
N ASP A 100 -2.10 9.89 1.15
CA ASP A 100 -2.93 11.08 1.03
C ASP A 100 -4.40 10.70 0.77
N ALA A 101 -5.28 11.70 0.63
CA ALA A 101 -6.70 11.48 0.34
C ALA A 101 -6.93 10.69 -0.98
N THR A 102 -6.07 10.89 -1.98
CA THR A 102 -6.18 10.26 -3.29
C THR A 102 -5.77 8.79 -3.26
N SER A 103 -4.65 8.49 -2.61
CA SER A 103 -4.10 7.13 -2.50
C SER A 103 -4.87 6.29 -1.48
N ALA A 104 -5.44 6.90 -0.43
CA ALA A 104 -6.28 6.18 0.53
C ALA A 104 -7.69 5.84 0.01
N SER A 105 -8.20 6.58 -0.98
CA SER A 105 -9.57 6.39 -1.51
C SER A 105 -9.70 5.29 -2.58
N LYS A 106 -8.59 4.65 -2.97
CA LYS A 106 -8.55 3.61 -4.00
C LYS A 106 -7.60 2.47 -3.60
N PRO A 107 -7.81 1.23 -4.08
CA PRO A 107 -6.83 0.17 -3.89
C PRO A 107 -5.49 0.53 -4.56
N LEU A 108 -4.39 0.27 -3.87
CA LEU A 108 -3.04 0.38 -4.43
C LEU A 108 -2.45 -1.01 -4.62
N TRP A 109 -1.68 -1.17 -5.69
CA TRP A 109 -1.17 -2.46 -6.15
C TRP A 109 0.33 -2.36 -6.29
N PHE A 110 1.06 -3.34 -5.76
CA PHE A 110 2.51 -3.36 -5.77
C PHE A 110 3.02 -4.73 -6.20
N TYR A 111 4.21 -4.74 -6.78
CA TYR A 111 4.94 -5.95 -7.14
C TYR A 111 6.43 -5.80 -6.84
N CYS A 112 7.12 -6.93 -6.79
CA CYS A 112 8.57 -6.94 -6.83
C CYS A 112 9.06 -7.01 -8.28
N ALA A 113 9.85 -6.02 -8.70
CA ALA A 113 10.35 -5.88 -10.06
C ALA A 113 11.59 -6.74 -10.37
N GLN A 114 12.02 -7.59 -9.43
CA GLN A 114 13.20 -8.43 -9.62
C GLN A 114 12.90 -9.54 -10.61
N THR A 115 13.76 -9.69 -11.62
CA THR A 115 13.64 -10.71 -12.66
C THR A 115 14.74 -11.77 -12.62
N VAL A 116 15.78 -11.56 -11.82
CA VAL A 116 16.94 -12.44 -11.72
C VAL A 116 17.12 -12.93 -10.28
N PRO A 117 17.33 -14.25 -10.05
CA PRO A 117 17.42 -15.33 -11.05
C PRO A 117 16.07 -15.80 -11.60
N VAL A 118 14.96 -15.35 -11.01
CA VAL A 118 13.59 -15.67 -11.43
C VAL A 118 12.74 -14.41 -11.36
N ASN A 119 11.68 -14.33 -12.18
CA ASN A 119 10.72 -13.24 -12.13
C ASN A 119 9.84 -13.33 -10.88
N HIS A 120 10.16 -12.50 -9.88
CA HIS A 120 9.48 -12.48 -8.59
C HIS A 120 8.00 -12.15 -8.75
N CYS A 121 7.63 -11.19 -9.60
CA CYS A 121 6.23 -10.87 -9.86
C CYS A 121 5.47 -12.07 -10.43
N HIS A 122 6.01 -12.72 -11.48
CA HIS A 122 5.37 -13.86 -12.13
C HIS A 122 5.29 -15.08 -11.20
N THR A 123 6.12 -15.16 -10.16
CA THR A 123 5.98 -16.15 -9.08
C THR A 123 4.92 -15.80 -8.02
N GLY A 124 4.25 -14.65 -8.14
CA GLY A 124 3.20 -14.20 -7.24
C GLY A 124 3.66 -13.21 -6.15
N MET A 125 4.86 -12.64 -6.26
CA MET A 125 5.35 -11.65 -5.31
C MET A 125 4.70 -10.27 -5.55
N VAL A 126 3.47 -10.14 -5.04
CA VAL A 126 2.64 -8.94 -5.16
C VAL A 126 2.01 -8.55 -3.82
N PHE A 127 1.62 -7.28 -3.69
CA PHE A 127 1.05 -6.69 -2.48
C PHE A 127 -0.10 -5.73 -2.80
N ALA A 128 -1.05 -5.58 -1.88
CA ALA A 128 -2.18 -4.65 -2.03
C ALA A 128 -2.46 -3.81 -0.78
N VAL A 129 -2.76 -2.53 -0.99
CA VAL A 129 -3.33 -1.64 0.04
C VAL A 129 -4.81 -1.46 -0.28
N ASN A 130 -5.67 -1.67 0.72
CA ASN A 130 -7.12 -1.50 0.63
C ASN A 130 -7.77 -2.20 -0.59
N PRO A 131 -7.52 -3.49 -0.86
CA PRO A 131 -8.28 -4.22 -1.87
C PRO A 131 -9.78 -4.23 -1.51
N THR A 132 -10.65 -4.22 -2.52
CA THR A 132 -12.11 -4.28 -2.35
C THR A 132 -12.63 -5.68 -2.69
N PRO A 133 -13.89 -6.01 -2.39
CA PRO A 133 -14.49 -7.26 -2.87
C PRO A 133 -14.41 -7.41 -4.40
N ASP A 134 -14.69 -6.34 -5.15
CA ASP A 134 -14.68 -6.34 -6.62
C ASP A 134 -13.26 -6.36 -7.21
N LYS A 135 -12.29 -5.76 -6.51
CA LYS A 135 -10.86 -5.81 -6.83
C LYS A 135 -10.14 -6.42 -5.64
N SER A 136 -10.33 -7.72 -5.46
CA SER A 136 -9.74 -8.46 -4.34
C SER A 136 -8.27 -8.79 -4.58
N PHE A 137 -7.54 -9.06 -3.50
CA PHE A 137 -6.16 -9.53 -3.61
C PHE A 137 -6.05 -10.88 -4.36
N ASP A 138 -7.03 -11.77 -4.19
CA ASP A 138 -7.06 -13.03 -4.93
C ASP A 138 -7.27 -12.80 -6.43
N ALA A 139 -8.17 -11.88 -6.82
CA ALA A 139 -8.34 -11.50 -8.21
C ALA A 139 -7.09 -10.84 -8.81
N PHE A 140 -6.32 -10.12 -8.01
CA PHE A 140 -5.02 -9.56 -8.40
C PHE A 140 -3.98 -10.66 -8.65
N LYS A 141 -3.86 -11.65 -7.74
CA LYS A 141 -2.99 -12.83 -7.95
C LYS A 141 -3.39 -13.65 -9.17
N VAL A 142 -4.68 -13.77 -9.48
CA VAL A 142 -5.13 -14.44 -10.71
C VAL A 142 -4.63 -13.70 -11.94
N ARG A 143 -4.70 -12.37 -11.96
CA ARG A 143 -4.18 -11.55 -13.07
C ARG A 143 -2.66 -11.70 -13.27
N VAL A 144 -1.89 -11.80 -12.18
CA VAL A 144 -0.46 -12.12 -12.27
C VAL A 144 -0.24 -13.43 -13.01
N LYS A 145 -0.97 -14.48 -12.64
CA LYS A 145 -0.82 -15.81 -13.28
C LYS A 145 -1.19 -15.80 -14.75
N THR A 146 -2.19 -15.01 -15.14
CA THR A 146 -2.58 -14.91 -16.56
C THR A 146 -1.49 -14.26 -17.42
N LEU A 147 -0.59 -13.43 -16.86
CA LEU A 147 0.54 -12.91 -17.63
C LEU A 147 1.55 -14.01 -17.98
N VAL A 148 1.71 -15.00 -17.11
CA VAL A 148 2.69 -16.09 -17.28
C VAL A 148 2.23 -17.13 -18.31
N SER A 149 0.93 -17.22 -18.60
CA SER A 149 0.39 -18.18 -19.57
C SER A 149 0.53 -17.74 -21.04
N PHE A 150 1.10 -16.57 -21.30
CA PHE A 150 1.29 -16.03 -22.65
C PHE A 150 2.76 -15.85 -23.05
N ASP A 151 3.72 -16.19 -22.17
CA ASP A 151 5.16 -16.26 -22.44
C ASP A 151 5.61 -17.73 -22.59
#